data_AF-A0A564Z9L4-F1
#
_entry.id   AF-A0A564Z9L4-F1
#
_cell.length_a   1.000
_cell.length_b   1.000
_cell.length_c   1.000
_cell.angle_alpha   90.00
_cell.angle_beta   90.00
_cell.angle_gamma   90.00
#
_symmetry.space_group_name_H-M   'P 1'
#
loop_
_entity.id
_entity.type
_entity.pdbx_description
1 polymer ?
#
loop_
_entity_poly.entity_id
_entity_poly.type
_entity_poly.pdbx_seq_one_letter_code
_entity_poly.pdbx_strand_id
1 'polypeptide(L)'
;RSCSAAVNIPDYGVLVIGGLGKNRLILRSTELLTRRSGVVGGGGGEKWQWLPYIPMNKEHGVDPLAVYFQGRVYVVGRGEKVNEMEMLDMAASGQWTSLTSFGPGQYFSIYHMAIVGNDLFVNVNDMLYSIELDGDLKRQLTKWRKRKSAFYGDFMTVH
;
A
#
# COMPACT_ATOMS: atom_id res chain seq x y z
N ARG A 1 -5.51 12.47 -13.23
CA ARG A 1 -4.43 11.65 -12.65
C ARG A 1 -4.35 10.35 -13.42
N SER A 2 -3.17 9.75 -13.54
CA SER A 2 -2.97 8.38 -14.05
C SER A 2 -2.03 7.64 -13.10
N CYS A 3 -1.94 6.32 -13.22
CA CYS A 3 -0.96 5.50 -12.49
C CYS A 3 -1.08 5.51 -10.95
N SER A 4 -2.22 5.92 -10.40
CA SER A 4 -2.42 5.90 -8.94
C SER A 4 -2.58 4.48 -8.40
N ALA A 5 -2.13 4.27 -7.17
CA ALA A 5 -2.54 3.11 -6.39
C ALA A 5 -3.98 3.28 -5.91
N ALA A 6 -4.69 2.17 -5.76
CA ALA A 6 -6.02 2.13 -5.17
C ALA A 6 -6.11 0.94 -4.21
N VAL A 7 -6.61 1.19 -3.00
CA VAL A 7 -6.70 0.17 -1.95
C VAL A 7 -8.10 0.23 -1.35
N ASN A 8 -8.73 -0.93 -1.18
CA ASN A 8 -9.99 -1.03 -0.46
C ASN A 8 -9.74 -0.97 1.05
N ILE A 9 -10.39 -0.01 1.72
CA ILE A 9 -10.43 0.14 3.16
C ILE A 9 -11.81 -0.36 3.63
N PRO A 10 -11.88 -1.48 4.37
CA PRO A 10 -13.12 -2.00 4.93
C PRO A 10 -13.89 -0.90 5.66
N ASP A 11 -15.21 -0.84 5.45
CA ASP A 11 -16.14 0.13 6.06
C ASP A 11 -15.97 1.61 5.63
N TYR A 12 -14.85 2.00 5.03
CA TYR A 12 -14.60 3.38 4.58
C TYR A 12 -14.76 3.59 3.08
N GLY A 13 -14.26 2.68 2.24
CA GLY A 13 -14.29 2.80 0.78
C GLY A 13 -12.92 2.60 0.12
N VAL A 14 -12.67 3.25 -1.02
CA VAL A 14 -11.41 3.08 -1.77
C VAL A 14 -10.51 4.28 -1.58
N LEU A 15 -9.31 4.07 -1.03
CA LEU A 15 -8.28 5.10 -0.94
C LEU A 15 -7.43 5.11 -2.21
N VAL A 16 -7.41 6.23 -2.92
CA VAL A 16 -6.62 6.47 -4.13
C VAL A 16 -5.39 7.29 -3.77
N ILE A 17 -4.21 6.82 -4.17
CA ILE A 17 -2.93 7.30 -3.64
C ILE A 17 -1.99 7.67 -4.80
N GLY A 18 -1.46 8.90 -4.76
CA GLY A 18 -0.39 9.37 -5.62
C GLY A 18 -0.68 9.26 -7.12
N GLY A 19 0.33 8.92 -7.92
CA GLY A 19 0.25 8.86 -9.37
C GLY A 19 0.70 10.16 -10.06
N LEU A 20 0.43 10.27 -11.36
CA LEU A 20 0.84 11.40 -12.19
C LEU A 20 -0.30 12.40 -12.40
N GLY A 21 -0.05 13.66 -12.05
CA GLY A 21 -0.96 14.78 -12.27
C GLY A 21 -1.09 15.17 -13.75
N LYS A 22 -2.13 15.96 -14.09
CA LYS A 22 -2.29 16.50 -15.45
C LYS A 22 -1.12 17.41 -15.87
N ASN A 23 -0.48 18.04 -14.89
CA ASN A 23 0.72 18.85 -15.02
C ASN A 23 2.01 18.02 -15.11
N ARG A 24 1.92 16.68 -15.20
CA ARG A 24 3.05 15.75 -15.20
C ARG A 24 3.91 15.78 -13.92
N LEU A 25 3.39 16.35 -12.83
CA LEU A 25 4.03 16.26 -11.52
C LEU A 25 3.57 14.99 -10.80
N ILE A 26 4.48 14.38 -10.05
CA ILE A 26 4.17 13.26 -9.17
C ILE A 26 3.32 13.79 -8.02
N LEU A 27 2.22 13.09 -7.73
CA LEU A 27 1.26 13.52 -6.72
C LEU A 27 1.58 12.89 -5.38
N ARG A 28 1.54 13.73 -4.34
CA ARG A 28 1.49 13.29 -2.93
C ARG A 28 0.06 13.10 -2.42
N SER A 29 -0.92 13.52 -3.22
CA SER A 29 -2.31 13.57 -2.79
C SER A 29 -2.93 12.18 -2.65
N THR A 30 -3.79 12.08 -1.65
CA THR A 30 -4.63 10.93 -1.38
C THR A 30 -6.09 11.37 -1.38
N GLU A 31 -6.97 10.54 -1.91
CA GLU A 31 -8.39 10.84 -2.04
C GLU A 31 -9.19 9.59 -1.67
N LEU A 32 -10.20 9.74 -0.81
CA LEU A 32 -11.07 8.65 -0.40
C LEU A 32 -12.37 8.70 -1.21
N LEU A 33 -12.62 7.63 -1.97
CA LEU A 33 -13.91 7.36 -2.58
C LEU A 33 -14.77 6.59 -1.58
N THR A 34 -15.75 7.26 -1.00
CA THR A 34 -16.60 6.71 0.07
C THR A 34 -18.08 6.83 -0.26
N ARG A 35 -18.90 6.03 0.41
CA ARG A 35 -20.36 6.12 0.32
C ARG A 35 -20.83 7.36 1.06
N ARG A 36 -21.66 8.16 0.39
CA ARG A 36 -22.34 9.30 1.00
C ARG A 36 -23.45 8.76 1.89
N SER A 37 -23.29 8.89 3.21
CA SER A 37 -24.39 8.65 4.15
C SER A 37 -25.50 9.66 3.91
N GLY A 38 -26.70 9.18 3.55
CA GLY A 38 -27.90 9.97 3.36
C GLY A 38 -29.05 9.32 4.11
N VAL A 39 -29.71 10.10 4.96
CA VAL A 39 -30.84 9.71 5.81
C VAL A 39 -31.91 8.97 5.00
N VAL A 40 -32.42 7.89 5.61
CA VAL A 40 -33.50 7.01 5.16
C VAL A 40 -34.64 7.82 4.55
N GLY A 41 -34.79 7.75 3.23
CA GLY A 41 -35.89 8.39 2.53
C GLY A 41 -35.70 8.45 1.03
N GLY A 42 -36.15 7.40 0.33
CA GLY A 42 -36.35 7.42 -1.12
C GLY A 42 -35.33 6.60 -1.89
N GLY A 43 -35.83 5.58 -2.59
CA GLY A 43 -35.06 4.69 -3.44
C GLY A 43 -34.22 5.47 -4.47
N GLY A 44 -32.91 5.38 -4.32
CA GLY A 44 -31.92 5.90 -5.25
C GLY A 44 -30.57 5.31 -4.85
N GLY A 45 -29.88 4.69 -5.81
CA GLY A 45 -28.67 3.88 -5.57
C GLY A 45 -27.57 4.58 -4.76
N GLU A 46 -26.63 3.77 -4.28
CA GLU A 46 -25.51 4.23 -3.45
C GLU A 46 -24.80 5.44 -4.09
N LYS A 47 -24.91 6.59 -3.44
CA LYS A 47 -24.26 7.82 -3.90
C LYS A 47 -22.82 7.79 -3.39
N TRP A 48 -21.86 7.76 -4.30
CA TRP A 48 -20.43 7.85 -3.97
C TRP A 48 -19.97 9.31 -3.94
N GLN A 49 -18.99 9.61 -3.10
CA GLN A 49 -18.36 10.93 -3.02
C GLN A 49 -16.84 10.81 -2.89
N TRP A 50 -16.14 11.81 -3.42
CA TRP A 50 -14.69 11.95 -3.28
C TRP A 50 -14.38 12.93 -2.14
N LEU A 51 -13.53 12.53 -1.22
CA LEU A 51 -13.04 13.37 -0.13
C LEU A 51 -11.52 13.49 -0.23
N PRO A 52 -10.94 14.70 -0.14
CA PRO A 52 -9.51 14.86 0.07
C PRO A 52 -9.10 14.12 1.35
N TYR A 53 -7.94 13.46 1.32
CA TYR A 53 -7.38 12.79 2.48
C TYR A 53 -5.95 13.28 2.76
N ILE A 54 -5.35 12.81 3.85
CA ILE A 54 -4.05 13.29 4.32
C ILE A 54 -2.97 12.89 3.30
N PRO A 55 -2.22 13.85 2.72
CA PRO A 55 -1.23 13.57 1.69
C PRO A 55 -0.01 12.83 2.24
N MET A 56 0.65 12.02 1.40
CA MET A 56 1.90 11.31 1.72
C MET A 56 3.01 12.30 2.09
N ASN A 57 4.00 11.88 2.90
CA ASN A 57 5.10 12.78 3.29
C ASN A 57 6.00 13.12 2.09
N LYS A 58 6.12 12.20 1.13
CA LYS A 58 6.86 12.43 -0.11
C LYS A 58 6.14 11.88 -1.35
N GLU A 59 6.73 12.17 -2.49
CA GLU A 59 6.36 11.60 -3.78
C GLU A 59 6.86 10.15 -3.87
N HIS A 60 6.06 9.27 -4.47
CA HIS A 60 6.33 7.83 -4.58
C HIS A 60 6.31 7.35 -6.04
N GLY A 61 7.13 7.99 -6.87
CA GLY A 61 7.18 7.73 -8.31
C GLY A 61 5.84 7.90 -9.04
N VAL A 62 5.82 7.52 -10.31
CA VAL A 62 4.61 7.59 -11.14
C VAL A 62 3.62 6.46 -10.80
N ASP A 63 4.13 5.28 -10.44
CA ASP A 63 3.35 4.07 -10.18
C ASP A 63 3.53 3.62 -8.71
N PRO A 64 2.87 4.24 -7.71
CA PRO A 64 2.88 3.72 -6.36
C PRO A 64 2.24 2.34 -6.27
N LEU A 65 2.76 1.51 -5.36
CA LEU A 65 2.22 0.23 -4.93
C LEU A 65 1.63 0.42 -3.54
N ALA A 66 0.43 -0.12 -3.28
CA ALA A 66 -0.18 -0.01 -1.97
C ALA A 66 -0.94 -1.27 -1.55
N VAL A 67 -0.96 -1.54 -0.25
CA VAL A 67 -1.72 -2.63 0.37
C VAL A 67 -2.37 -2.17 1.67
N TYR A 68 -3.50 -2.78 2.02
CA TYR A 68 -4.18 -2.58 3.29
C TYR A 68 -4.00 -3.81 4.19
N PHE A 69 -3.70 -3.58 5.47
CA PHE A 69 -3.66 -4.63 6.48
C PHE A 69 -4.02 -4.06 7.86
N GLN A 70 -5.01 -4.65 8.53
CA GLN A 70 -5.40 -4.36 9.91
C GLN A 70 -5.46 -2.86 10.28
N GLY A 71 -6.19 -2.06 9.50
CA GLY A 71 -6.34 -0.63 9.76
C GLY A 71 -5.17 0.23 9.29
N ARG A 72 -4.24 -0.33 8.53
CA ARG A 72 -3.06 0.39 8.03
C ARG A 72 -2.93 0.25 6.53
N VAL A 73 -2.46 1.31 5.89
CA VAL A 73 -2.13 1.34 4.46
C VAL A 73 -0.63 1.50 4.33
N TYR A 74 0.01 0.61 3.58
CA TYR A 74 1.43 0.68 3.27
C TYR A 74 1.59 1.11 1.82
N VAL A 75 2.51 2.04 1.55
CA VAL A 75 2.77 2.57 0.20
C VAL A 75 4.26 2.64 -0.08
N VAL A 76 4.65 2.32 -1.31
CA VAL A 76 6.02 2.50 -1.83
C VAL A 76 5.95 2.72 -3.34
N GLY A 77 6.85 3.51 -3.92
CA GLY A 77 6.92 3.66 -5.37
C GLY A 77 7.45 2.40 -6.03
N ARG A 78 6.92 2.06 -7.22
CA ARG A 78 7.51 1.01 -8.05
C ARG A 78 8.93 1.41 -8.45
N GLY A 79 9.88 0.52 -8.23
CA GLY A 79 11.31 0.76 -8.44
C GLY A 79 12.02 1.42 -7.25
N GLU A 80 11.27 1.95 -6.28
CA GLU A 80 11.84 2.52 -5.06
C GLU A 80 12.30 1.43 -4.08
N LYS A 81 13.10 1.87 -3.11
CA LYS A 81 13.64 1.00 -2.07
C LYS A 81 12.61 0.72 -1.01
N VAL A 82 12.72 -0.43 -0.36
CA VAL A 82 11.84 -0.77 0.76
C VAL A 82 11.91 0.25 1.91
N ASN A 83 13.08 0.86 2.15
CA ASN A 83 13.26 1.91 3.18
C ASN A 83 12.62 3.25 2.86
N GLU A 84 12.04 3.36 1.68
CA GLU A 84 11.25 4.50 1.28
C GLU A 84 9.78 4.33 1.64
N MET A 85 9.33 3.12 1.99
CA MET A 85 7.93 2.81 2.29
C MET A 85 7.36 3.70 3.41
N GLU A 86 6.16 4.20 3.17
CA GLU A 86 5.36 4.92 4.15
C GLU A 86 4.16 4.09 4.59
N MET A 87 3.68 4.35 5.80
CA MET A 87 2.48 3.73 6.35
C MET A 87 1.56 4.75 6.97
N LEU A 88 0.29 4.65 6.61
CA LEU A 88 -0.82 5.42 7.13
C LEU A 88 -1.61 4.55 8.11
N ASP A 89 -1.67 4.96 9.37
CA ASP A 89 -2.52 4.33 10.38
C ASP A 89 -3.89 5.00 10.38
N MET A 90 -4.91 4.24 9.99
CA MET A 90 -6.29 4.74 9.84
C MET A 90 -6.98 4.96 11.20
N ALA A 91 -6.51 4.33 12.28
CA ALA A 91 -7.09 4.43 13.61
C ALA A 91 -6.41 5.50 14.48
N ALA A 92 -5.15 5.83 14.19
CA ALA A 92 -4.38 6.83 14.91
C ALA A 92 -4.62 8.26 14.38
N SER A 93 -3.58 9.08 14.34
CA SER A 93 -3.63 10.48 13.88
C SER A 93 -3.95 10.65 12.39
N GLY A 94 -4.09 9.56 11.64
CA GLY A 94 -4.25 9.57 10.19
C GLY A 94 -3.03 10.12 9.44
N GLN A 95 -1.87 10.24 10.10
CA GLN A 95 -0.64 10.73 9.47
C GLN A 95 0.13 9.59 8.82
N TRP A 96 0.81 9.92 7.72
CA TRP A 96 1.79 9.03 7.11
C TRP A 96 3.06 9.00 7.96
N THR A 97 3.64 7.81 8.11
CA THR A 97 4.88 7.59 8.85
C THR A 97 5.87 6.83 7.97
N SER A 98 7.10 7.30 7.91
CA SER A 98 8.16 6.60 7.18
C SER A 98 8.62 5.37 7.95
N LEU A 99 8.64 4.22 7.29
CA LEU A 99 9.14 2.97 7.84
C LEU A 99 10.64 2.88 7.53
N THR A 100 11.46 3.70 8.19
CA THR A 100 12.92 3.77 7.91
C THR A 100 13.70 2.54 8.37
N SER A 101 13.05 1.57 9.02
CA SER A 101 13.69 0.45 9.74
C SER A 101 14.16 -0.72 8.88
N PHE A 102 14.19 -0.59 7.56
CA PHE A 102 14.72 -1.64 6.71
C PHE A 102 16.24 -1.52 6.63
N GLY A 103 16.95 -2.54 7.12
CA GLY A 103 18.37 -2.48 7.46
C GLY A 103 19.27 -1.84 6.39
N PRO A 104 20.36 -1.19 6.81
CA PRO A 104 21.27 -0.50 5.90
C PRO A 104 21.83 -1.46 4.84
N GLY A 105 21.65 -1.12 3.56
CA GLY A 105 22.23 -1.86 2.43
C GLY A 105 21.24 -2.61 1.52
N GLN A 106 19.94 -2.58 1.80
CA GLN A 106 18.94 -3.22 0.93
C GLN A 106 18.47 -2.26 -0.17
N TYR A 107 19.29 -2.10 -1.20
CA TYR A 107 19.03 -1.32 -2.43
C TYR A 107 18.09 -2.07 -3.38
N PHE A 108 16.92 -2.42 -2.87
CA PHE A 108 16.02 -3.35 -3.50
C PHE A 108 14.84 -2.62 -4.13
N SER A 109 14.82 -2.54 -5.46
CA SER A 109 13.73 -1.97 -6.24
C SER A 109 12.50 -2.87 -6.17
N ILE A 110 11.43 -2.38 -5.54
CA ILE A 110 10.19 -3.13 -5.39
C ILE A 110 9.37 -3.03 -6.68
N TYR A 111 8.91 -4.16 -7.21
CA TYR A 111 8.05 -4.18 -8.41
C TYR A 111 6.62 -4.61 -8.11
N HIS A 112 6.43 -5.47 -7.11
CA HIS A 112 5.12 -5.98 -6.71
C HIS A 112 5.03 -6.10 -5.20
N MET A 113 3.81 -5.93 -4.69
CA MET A 113 3.51 -5.99 -3.27
C MET A 113 2.16 -6.69 -3.04
N ALA A 114 2.09 -7.57 -2.04
CA ALA A 114 0.87 -8.29 -1.69
C ALA A 114 0.85 -8.64 -0.20
N ILE A 115 -0.36 -8.79 0.35
CA ILE A 115 -0.57 -9.29 1.71
C ILE A 115 -1.12 -10.71 1.61
N VAL A 116 -0.53 -11.65 2.34
CA VAL A 116 -1.04 -13.03 2.47
C VAL A 116 -0.99 -13.42 3.95
N GLY A 117 -2.17 -13.60 4.55
CA GLY A 117 -2.27 -13.74 6.00
C GLY A 117 -1.76 -12.47 6.69
N ASN A 118 -0.80 -12.64 7.61
CA ASN A 118 -0.12 -11.53 8.28
C ASN A 118 1.20 -11.13 7.62
N ASP A 119 1.59 -11.79 6.53
CA ASP A 119 2.86 -11.50 5.87
C ASP A 119 2.66 -10.51 4.72
N LEU A 120 3.45 -9.44 4.72
CA LEU A 120 3.69 -8.57 3.58
C LEU A 120 4.74 -9.19 2.69
N PHE A 121 4.39 -9.47 1.44
CA PHE A 121 5.28 -9.94 0.39
C PHE A 121 5.68 -8.80 -0.53
N VAL A 122 6.96 -8.74 -0.87
CA VAL A 122 7.50 -7.83 -1.89
C VAL A 122 8.34 -8.62 -2.88
N ASN A 123 8.15 -8.33 -4.16
CA ASN A 123 9.05 -8.80 -5.20
C ASN A 123 10.10 -7.72 -5.48
N VAL A 124 11.35 -8.16 -5.45
CA VAL A 124 12.54 -7.33 -5.60
C VAL A 124 13.49 -8.05 -6.55
N ASN A 125 13.77 -7.48 -7.73
CA ASN A 125 14.72 -8.04 -8.71
C ASN A 125 14.57 -9.57 -8.87
N ASP A 126 13.34 -10.03 -9.13
CA ASP A 126 12.95 -11.44 -9.28
C ASP A 126 13.08 -12.33 -8.02
N MET A 127 13.40 -11.74 -6.87
CA MET A 127 13.41 -12.42 -5.58
C MET A 127 12.18 -12.03 -4.76
N LEU A 128 11.56 -13.03 -4.15
CA LEU A 128 10.43 -12.83 -3.24
C LEU A 128 10.93 -12.69 -1.81
N TYR A 129 10.54 -11.61 -1.14
CA TYR A 129 10.76 -11.40 0.28
C TYR A 129 9.43 -11.29 0.99
N SER A 130 9.40 -11.66 2.27
CA SER A 130 8.24 -11.39 3.12
C SER A 130 8.65 -10.91 4.50
N ILE A 131 7.78 -10.14 5.14
CA ILE A 131 7.88 -9.79 6.55
C ILE A 131 6.53 -9.93 7.22
N GLU A 132 6.54 -10.39 8.46
CA GLU A 132 5.32 -10.47 9.25
C GLU A 132 4.95 -9.07 9.73
N LEU A 133 3.75 -8.63 9.38
CA LEU A 133 3.11 -7.47 9.96
C LEU A 133 2.41 -7.94 11.22
N ASP A 134 2.95 -7.61 12.39
CA ASP A 134 2.18 -7.71 13.63
C ASP A 134 1.41 -6.40 13.88
N GLY A 135 0.38 -6.48 14.72
CA GLY A 135 -0.42 -5.32 15.09
C GLY A 135 0.37 -4.26 15.87
N ASP A 136 1.59 -4.53 16.33
CA ASP A 136 2.37 -3.70 17.24
C ASP A 136 3.64 -3.15 16.57
N LEU A 137 3.59 -1.88 16.17
CA LEU A 137 4.68 -1.13 15.51
C LEU A 137 6.06 -1.28 16.16
N LYS A 138 6.14 -1.70 17.42
CA LYS A 138 7.39 -1.85 18.18
C LYS A 138 8.32 -2.92 17.63
N ARG A 139 7.82 -3.92 16.89
CA ARG A 139 8.69 -4.79 16.09
C ARG A 139 9.02 -4.08 14.80
N GLN A 140 10.10 -3.31 14.85
CA GLN A 140 10.74 -2.72 13.68
C GLN A 140 10.82 -3.77 12.56
N LEU A 141 10.36 -3.42 11.35
CA LEU A 141 10.34 -4.24 10.13
C LEU A 141 11.76 -4.54 9.63
N THR A 142 12.57 -5.18 10.48
CA THR A 142 14.04 -5.22 10.38
C THR A 142 14.54 -6.46 9.67
N LYS A 143 13.76 -7.55 9.68
CA LYS A 143 14.20 -8.84 9.16
C LYS A 143 13.24 -9.40 8.11
N TRP A 144 13.49 -9.01 6.86
CA TRP A 144 12.86 -9.67 5.70
C TRP A 144 13.35 -11.10 5.56
N ARG A 145 12.40 -12.01 5.32
CA ARG A 145 12.66 -13.41 5.01
C ARG A 145 12.67 -13.57 3.50
N LYS A 146 13.81 -13.95 2.92
CA LYS A 146 13.85 -14.38 1.52
C LYS A 146 13.04 -15.68 1.39
N ARG A 147 12.11 -15.71 0.44
CA ARG A 147 11.26 -16.86 0.14
C ARG A 147 11.77 -17.55 -1.12
N LYS A 148 11.52 -18.85 -1.22
CA LYS A 148 11.72 -19.57 -2.48
C LYS A 148 10.63 -19.11 -3.45
N SER A 149 11.04 -18.60 -4.60
CA SER A 149 10.18 -18.48 -5.77
C SER A 149 10.37 -19.72 -6.63
N ALA A 150 9.27 -20.20 -7.21
CA ALA A 150 9.31 -21.21 -8.26
C ALA A 150 8.80 -20.52 -9.53
N PHE A 151 9.44 -20.76 -10.67
CA PHE A 151 9.04 -20.13 -11.91
C PHE A 151 7.88 -20.90 -12.54
N TYR A 152 7.23 -20.29 -13.52
CA TYR A 152 6.07 -20.83 -14.21
C TYR A 152 6.32 -22.29 -14.65
N GLY A 153 5.54 -23.24 -14.12
CA GLY A 153 5.64 -24.69 -14.43
C GLY A 153 6.06 -25.60 -13.28
N ASP A 154 6.53 -25.06 -12.15
CA ASP A 154 7.06 -25.84 -11.02
C ASP A 154 5.99 -26.32 -10.00
N PHE A 155 4.69 -26.17 -10.29
CA PHE A 155 3.63 -26.73 -9.44
C PHE A 155 3.55 -28.25 -9.65
N MET A 156 4.41 -28.99 -8.96
CA MET A 156 4.24 -30.43 -8.76
C MET A 156 3.13 -30.67 -7.74
N THR A 157 2.18 -31.52 -8.11
CA THR A 157 1.05 -31.95 -7.28
C THR A 157 1.56 -32.43 -5.92
N VAL A 158 1.04 -31.85 -4.83
CA VAL A 158 1.25 -32.39 -3.48
C VAL A 158 0.20 -33.49 -3.30
N HIS A 159 0.67 -34.74 -3.23
CA HIS A 159 -0.14 -35.92 -2.92
C HIS A 159 -0.51 -35.99 -1.44
#